data_AF-A0A2G6GSJ4-F1
#
_entry.id   AF-A0A2G6GSJ4-F1
#
_cell.length_a   1.000
_cell.length_b   1.000
_cell.length_c   1.000
_cell.angle_alpha   90.00
_cell.angle_beta   90.00
_cell.angle_gamma   90.00
#
_symmetry.space_group_name_H-M   'P 1'
#
loop_
_entity.id
_entity.type
_entity.pdbx_description
1 polymer ?
#
loop_
_entity_poly.entity_id
_entity_poly.type
_entity_poly.pdbx_seq_one_letter_code
_entity_poly.pdbx_strand_id
1 'polypeptide(L)'
;AKGIKQAIEAHRRAMPYCMGSLYWQINDCWPVASWSSTDYYHKWKAVHYAVKHAYEKVIVSGFITKQKILKTFVVSDKLKPLKGELILKVLKFNGDLINHLTLPVNAAANSSTLVKSLPLNKVLKNSNPTEVVIVMQLKMNEKIIATNNIYPAKPKEQKLPKTDTQLSVSTKNGKTVVLVSSDKLARAVYLNVPNCNEFFSDNYFDILPHETVAVELKGAKINDASDIKVTHLGNLK
;
A
#
# COMPACT_ATOMS: atom_id res chain seq x y z
N ALA A 1 -11.83 1.56 -0.10
CA ALA A 1 -10.36 1.80 -0.05
C ALA A 1 -9.68 1.62 -1.41
N LYS A 2 -9.50 0.38 -1.93
CA LYS A 2 -8.74 0.12 -3.16
C LYS A 2 -9.23 0.90 -4.39
N GLY A 3 -10.55 0.97 -4.61
CA GLY A 3 -11.12 1.71 -5.74
C GLY A 3 -10.78 3.21 -5.72
N ILE A 4 -10.97 3.86 -4.56
CA ILE A 4 -10.63 5.29 -4.38
C ILE A 4 -9.13 5.54 -4.56
N LYS A 5 -8.26 4.71 -3.97
CA LYS A 5 -6.80 4.79 -4.19
C LYS A 5 -6.46 4.71 -5.68
N GLN A 6 -7.02 3.75 -6.40
CA GLN A 6 -6.78 3.58 -7.85
C GLN A 6 -7.25 4.79 -8.68
N ALA A 7 -8.39 5.39 -8.33
CA ALA A 7 -8.90 6.59 -8.98
C ALA A 7 -7.99 7.80 -8.74
N ILE A 8 -7.62 8.06 -7.48
CA ILE A 8 -6.68 9.14 -7.11
C ILE A 8 -5.34 8.98 -7.85
N GLU A 9 -4.77 7.78 -7.82
CA GLU A 9 -3.53 7.52 -8.55
C GLU A 9 -3.70 7.73 -10.06
N ALA A 10 -4.85 7.38 -10.64
CA ALA A 10 -5.14 7.64 -12.05
C ALA A 10 -5.23 9.13 -12.37
N HIS A 11 -5.92 9.91 -11.54
CA HIS A 11 -5.99 11.37 -11.67
C HIS A 11 -4.58 11.98 -11.64
N ARG A 12 -3.76 11.60 -10.66
CA ARG A 12 -2.37 12.08 -10.53
C ARG A 12 -1.46 11.65 -11.67
N ARG A 13 -1.64 10.44 -12.21
CA ARG A 13 -0.91 9.98 -13.40
C ARG A 13 -1.31 10.73 -14.68
N ALA A 14 -2.52 11.30 -14.72
CA ALA A 14 -3.06 11.96 -15.90
C ALA A 14 -2.72 13.47 -15.97
N MET A 15 -1.95 14.02 -15.03
CA MET A 15 -1.43 15.38 -15.18
C MET A 15 -0.59 15.51 -16.47
N PRO A 16 -0.62 16.65 -17.19
CA PRO A 16 -1.32 17.89 -16.85
C PRO A 16 -2.80 17.94 -17.26
N TYR A 17 -3.34 16.88 -17.87
CA TYR A 17 -4.75 16.84 -18.29
C TYR A 17 -5.69 16.84 -17.07
N CYS A 18 -5.39 16.03 -16.06
CA CYS A 18 -6.09 16.03 -14.78
C CYS A 18 -5.23 16.72 -13.71
N MET A 19 -5.74 17.81 -13.14
CA MET A 19 -5.01 18.65 -12.17
C MET A 19 -5.60 18.63 -10.76
N GLY A 20 -6.58 17.77 -10.50
CA GLY A 20 -7.25 17.73 -9.20
C GLY A 20 -7.99 16.42 -8.96
N SER A 21 -8.09 16.05 -7.69
CA SER A 21 -8.82 14.87 -7.25
C SER A 21 -9.45 15.17 -5.88
N LEU A 22 -10.77 15.26 -5.84
CA LEU A 22 -11.54 15.38 -4.60
C LEU A 22 -12.46 14.16 -4.53
N TYR A 23 -12.23 13.28 -3.55
CA TYR A 23 -13.07 12.10 -3.38
C TYR A 23 -14.29 12.45 -2.53
N TRP A 24 -15.44 11.91 -2.90
CA TRP A 24 -16.67 12.00 -2.12
C TRP A 24 -16.73 10.81 -1.15
N GLN A 25 -16.74 10.97 0.17
CA GLN A 25 -16.63 12.20 0.97
C GLN A 25 -15.62 12.00 2.13
N ILE A 26 -15.24 13.07 2.83
CA ILE A 26 -14.25 12.96 3.91
C ILE A 26 -14.85 12.36 5.19
N ASN A 27 -15.97 12.88 5.69
CA ASN A 27 -16.54 12.60 7.01
C ASN A 27 -18.06 12.30 6.99
N ASP A 28 -18.65 12.06 8.16
CA ASP A 28 -20.10 11.89 8.37
C ASP A 28 -20.65 12.86 9.41
N CYS A 29 -21.93 13.23 9.28
CA CYS A 29 -22.66 14.05 10.26
C CYS A 29 -23.47 13.24 11.28
N TRP A 30 -23.55 11.91 11.12
CA TRP A 30 -24.23 10.98 12.03
C TRP A 30 -23.80 9.52 11.76
N PRO A 31 -24.05 8.55 12.66
CA PRO A 31 -23.70 7.15 12.44
C PRO A 31 -24.51 6.53 11.29
N VAL A 32 -23.86 6.35 10.13
CA VAL A 32 -24.56 5.93 8.90
C VAL A 32 -23.64 5.14 7.96
N ALA A 33 -24.24 4.37 7.05
CA ALA A 33 -23.54 3.89 5.87
C ALA A 33 -23.39 5.02 4.84
N SER A 34 -22.14 5.39 4.53
CA SER A 34 -21.82 6.48 3.59
C SER A 34 -20.51 6.20 2.83
N TRP A 35 -20.12 7.16 1.99
CA TRP A 35 -18.85 7.18 1.28
C TRP A 35 -17.70 7.83 2.07
N SER A 36 -17.90 8.11 3.37
CA SER A 36 -16.90 8.79 4.17
C SER A 36 -15.61 8.00 4.31
N SER A 37 -14.50 8.70 4.51
CA SER A 37 -13.23 8.09 4.89
C SER A 37 -13.01 8.02 6.39
N THR A 38 -13.62 8.94 7.13
CA THR A 38 -13.71 8.94 8.59
C THR A 38 -15.18 8.84 8.97
N ASP A 39 -15.55 7.96 9.89
CA ASP A 39 -16.93 7.90 10.38
C ASP A 39 -17.31 9.11 11.25
N TYR A 40 -18.54 9.11 11.78
CA TYR A 40 -19.07 10.16 12.65
C TYR A 40 -18.24 10.36 13.94
N TYR A 41 -17.65 9.29 14.47
CA TYR A 41 -16.76 9.33 15.64
C TYR A 41 -15.30 9.62 15.25
N HIS A 42 -15.09 10.10 14.02
CA HIS A 42 -13.79 10.38 13.42
C HIS A 42 -12.87 9.17 13.30
N LYS A 43 -13.41 7.94 13.31
CA LYS A 43 -12.59 6.75 13.13
C LYS A 43 -12.19 6.57 11.68
N TRP A 44 -10.89 6.39 11.47
CA TRP A 44 -10.34 6.18 10.13
C TRP A 44 -10.76 4.83 9.56
N LYS A 45 -11.50 4.85 8.45
CA LYS A 45 -11.78 3.66 7.64
C LYS A 45 -10.57 3.33 6.77
N ALA A 46 -10.55 2.12 6.21
CA ALA A 46 -9.49 1.68 5.28
C ALA A 46 -9.19 2.66 4.13
N VAL A 47 -10.19 3.42 3.68
CA VAL A 47 -10.00 4.41 2.62
C VAL A 47 -9.16 5.61 3.08
N HIS A 48 -9.21 6.02 4.35
CA HIS A 48 -8.43 7.18 4.82
C HIS A 48 -6.92 6.89 4.79
N TYR A 49 -6.52 5.69 5.26
CA TYR A 49 -5.15 5.19 5.13
C TYR A 49 -4.72 5.11 3.66
N ALA A 50 -5.57 4.55 2.79
CA ALA A 50 -5.28 4.43 1.37
C ALA A 50 -5.13 5.79 0.65
N VAL A 51 -5.95 6.78 1.03
CA VAL A 51 -5.89 8.16 0.53
C VAL A 51 -4.63 8.86 0.99
N LYS A 52 -4.25 8.71 2.28
CA LYS A 52 -2.98 9.23 2.82
C LYS A 52 -1.79 8.80 1.96
N HIS A 53 -1.70 7.50 1.64
CA HIS A 53 -0.65 6.96 0.76
C HIS A 53 -0.78 7.46 -0.69
N ALA A 54 -1.99 7.56 -1.23
CA ALA A 54 -2.22 8.00 -2.61
C ALA A 54 -1.91 9.50 -2.85
N TYR A 55 -1.97 10.31 -1.79
CA TYR A 55 -1.66 11.74 -1.80
C TYR A 55 -0.26 12.09 -1.27
N GLU A 56 0.63 11.11 -1.05
CA GLU A 56 2.01 11.43 -0.74
C GLU A 56 2.67 12.26 -1.85
N LYS A 57 3.57 13.18 -1.46
CA LYS A 57 4.23 14.11 -2.40
C LYS A 57 4.95 13.38 -3.54
N VAL A 58 5.42 12.17 -3.30
CA VAL A 58 6.02 11.31 -4.32
C VAL A 58 5.37 9.94 -4.23
N ILE A 59 4.81 9.44 -5.32
CA ILE A 59 4.24 8.10 -5.39
C ILE A 59 4.84 7.32 -6.55
N VAL A 60 4.99 6.01 -6.36
CA VAL A 60 5.10 5.06 -7.45
C VAL A 60 3.72 4.47 -7.72
N SER A 61 3.26 4.57 -8.95
CA SER A 61 1.93 4.11 -9.33
C SER A 61 1.99 3.34 -10.63
N GLY A 62 1.44 2.13 -10.61
CA GLY A 62 1.35 1.31 -11.80
C GLY A 62 -0.03 0.75 -12.01
N PHE A 63 -0.32 0.37 -13.24
CA PHE A 63 -1.55 -0.29 -13.61
C PHE A 63 -1.33 -1.23 -14.78
N ILE A 64 -2.18 -2.25 -14.86
CA ILE A 64 -2.18 -3.23 -15.94
C ILE A 64 -3.29 -2.83 -16.92
N THR A 65 -2.91 -2.59 -18.16
CA THR A 65 -3.83 -2.27 -19.27
C THR A 65 -4.63 -3.49 -19.70
N LYS A 66 -5.71 -3.27 -20.48
CA LYS A 66 -6.48 -4.36 -21.10
C LYS A 66 -5.62 -5.25 -22.01
N GLN A 67 -4.60 -4.68 -22.65
CA GLN A 67 -3.63 -5.39 -23.49
C GLN A 67 -2.55 -6.14 -22.69
N LYS A 68 -2.73 -6.33 -21.37
CA LYS A 68 -1.77 -7.00 -20.48
C LYS A 68 -0.38 -6.35 -20.50
N ILE A 69 -0.34 -5.02 -20.52
CA ILE A 69 0.89 -4.23 -20.36
C ILE A 69 0.88 -3.58 -18.99
N LEU A 70 1.93 -3.81 -18.20
CA LEU A 70 2.20 -3.07 -16.97
C LEU A 70 2.84 -1.73 -17.34
N LYS A 71 2.16 -0.63 -16.99
CA LYS A 71 2.73 0.71 -17.04
C LYS A 71 3.06 1.16 -15.63
N THR A 72 4.26 1.67 -15.41
CA THR A 72 4.72 2.16 -14.11
C THR A 72 5.16 3.62 -14.21
N PHE A 73 4.60 4.44 -13.33
CA PHE A 73 4.82 5.87 -13.26
C PHE A 73 5.46 6.24 -11.91
N VAL A 74 6.26 7.29 -11.93
CA VAL A 74 6.63 8.05 -10.75
C VAL A 74 5.96 9.41 -10.86
N VAL A 75 5.12 9.74 -9.88
CA VAL A 75 4.49 11.07 -9.77
C VAL A 75 5.14 11.81 -8.64
N SER A 76 5.50 13.06 -8.86
CA SER A 76 6.13 13.93 -7.88
C SER A 76 5.54 15.32 -7.91
N ASP A 77 5.00 15.75 -6.78
CA ASP A 77 4.51 17.11 -6.55
C ASP A 77 5.61 18.00 -5.93
N LYS A 78 6.86 17.52 -5.89
CA LYS A 78 8.00 18.34 -5.43
C LYS A 78 8.32 19.42 -6.45
N LEU A 79 8.69 20.61 -5.95
CA LEU A 79 9.11 21.76 -6.76
C LEU A 79 10.53 21.64 -7.33
N LYS A 80 11.26 20.58 -6.99
CA LYS A 80 12.58 20.27 -7.54
C LYS A 80 12.54 18.93 -8.27
N PRO A 81 13.32 18.76 -9.36
CA PRO A 81 13.49 17.46 -9.99
C PRO A 81 13.97 16.41 -8.99
N LEU A 82 13.63 15.15 -9.25
CA LEU A 82 14.11 14.01 -8.47
C LEU A 82 14.84 13.01 -9.36
N LYS A 83 15.88 12.40 -8.80
CA LYS A 83 16.59 11.27 -9.37
C LYS A 83 16.56 10.11 -8.38
N GLY A 84 16.39 8.90 -8.87
CA GLY A 84 16.35 7.71 -8.04
C GLY A 84 16.30 6.44 -8.87
N GLU A 85 15.92 5.35 -8.23
CA GLU A 85 15.81 4.04 -8.86
C GLU A 85 14.43 3.44 -8.61
N LEU A 86 13.76 3.02 -9.67
CA LEU A 86 12.57 2.19 -9.59
C LEU A 86 13.01 0.74 -9.46
N ILE A 87 12.70 0.12 -8.33
CA ILE A 87 12.86 -1.30 -8.08
C ILE A 87 11.51 -1.96 -8.29
N LEU A 88 11.46 -2.92 -9.22
CA LEU A 88 10.29 -3.75 -9.47
C LEU A 88 10.64 -5.19 -9.13
N LYS A 89 9.93 -5.77 -8.16
CA LYS A 89 10.04 -7.18 -7.78
C LYS A 89 8.73 -7.90 -8.08
N VAL A 90 8.82 -9.15 -8.51
CA VAL A 90 7.68 -10.06 -8.57
C VAL A 90 7.95 -11.15 -7.55
N LEU A 91 7.12 -11.19 -6.51
CA LEU A 91 7.20 -12.17 -5.43
C LEU A 91 6.00 -13.11 -5.54
N LYS A 92 6.23 -14.40 -5.37
CA LYS A 92 5.13 -15.30 -4.99
C LYS A 92 4.67 -14.98 -3.58
N PHE A 93 3.43 -15.35 -3.25
CA PHE A 93 2.87 -15.12 -1.91
C PHE A 93 3.57 -15.88 -0.79
N ASN A 94 4.41 -16.87 -1.11
CA ASN A 94 5.27 -17.59 -0.16
C ASN A 94 6.66 -16.94 0.04
N GLY A 95 7.01 -15.91 -0.73
CA GLY A 95 8.31 -15.22 -0.65
C GLY A 95 9.26 -15.47 -1.83
N ASP A 96 9.00 -16.46 -2.70
CA ASP A 96 9.91 -16.75 -3.81
C ASP A 96 10.01 -15.55 -4.76
N LEU A 97 11.24 -15.09 -5.01
CA LEU A 97 11.52 -14.03 -5.98
C LEU A 97 11.50 -14.59 -7.41
N ILE A 98 10.55 -14.14 -8.21
CA ILE A 98 10.39 -14.55 -9.62
C ILE A 98 11.17 -13.62 -10.55
N ASN A 99 11.03 -12.32 -10.32
CA ASN A 99 11.65 -11.32 -11.17
C ASN A 99 12.08 -10.10 -10.37
N HIS A 100 13.15 -9.45 -10.82
CA HIS A 100 13.71 -8.26 -10.20
C HIS A 100 14.30 -7.38 -11.31
N LEU A 101 13.87 -6.13 -11.35
CA LEU A 101 14.35 -5.11 -12.27
C LEU A 101 14.63 -3.83 -11.50
N THR A 102 15.77 -3.20 -11.77
CA THR A 102 16.10 -1.86 -11.29
C THR A 102 16.25 -0.94 -12.49
N LEU A 103 15.56 0.20 -12.46
CA LEU A 103 15.54 1.15 -13.57
C LEU A 103 15.84 2.57 -13.04
N PRO A 104 16.74 3.33 -13.68
CA PRO A 104 16.96 4.71 -13.30
C PRO A 104 15.69 5.55 -13.54
N VAL A 105 15.42 6.47 -12.63
CA VAL A 105 14.31 7.42 -12.70
C VAL A 105 14.88 8.83 -12.69
N ASN A 106 14.50 9.62 -13.68
CA ASN A 106 14.69 11.06 -13.70
C ASN A 106 13.30 11.69 -13.92
N ALA A 107 12.72 12.26 -12.88
CA ALA A 107 11.41 12.93 -12.96
C ALA A 107 11.58 14.44 -12.74
N ALA A 108 10.94 15.24 -13.59
CA ALA A 108 10.93 16.69 -13.47
C ALA A 108 10.18 17.13 -12.21
N ALA A 109 10.37 18.39 -11.81
CA ALA A 109 9.55 19.01 -10.77
C ALA A 109 8.07 18.97 -11.19
N ASN A 110 7.19 18.74 -10.22
CA ASN A 110 5.73 18.73 -10.39
C ASN A 110 5.27 17.97 -11.65
N SER A 111 5.58 16.67 -11.73
CA SER A 111 5.39 15.87 -12.95
C SER A 111 4.88 14.45 -12.69
N SER A 112 4.24 13.87 -13.71
CA SER A 112 3.99 12.44 -13.82
C SER A 112 4.86 11.86 -14.92
N THR A 113 5.81 11.01 -14.54
CA THR A 113 6.79 10.42 -15.45
C THR A 113 6.46 8.95 -15.67
N LEU A 114 6.17 8.55 -16.91
CA LEU A 114 6.12 7.14 -17.31
C LEU A 114 7.54 6.58 -17.31
N VAL A 115 7.88 5.77 -16.32
CA VAL A 115 9.23 5.19 -16.19
C VAL A 115 9.38 3.98 -17.12
N LYS A 116 8.38 3.09 -17.14
CA LYS A 116 8.44 1.88 -17.97
C LYS A 116 7.07 1.37 -18.36
N SER A 117 7.03 0.75 -19.53
CA SER A 117 5.90 -0.01 -20.07
C SER A 117 6.41 -1.39 -20.49
N LEU A 118 5.92 -2.46 -19.86
CA LEU A 118 6.39 -3.84 -20.10
C LEU A 118 5.21 -4.80 -20.32
N PRO A 119 5.31 -5.76 -21.26
CA PRO A 119 4.37 -6.87 -21.34
C PRO A 119 4.31 -7.63 -20.01
N LEU A 120 3.11 -7.88 -19.49
CA LEU A 120 2.90 -8.50 -18.19
C LEU A 120 3.52 -9.90 -18.12
N ASN A 121 3.42 -10.69 -19.18
CA ASN A 121 4.02 -12.03 -19.24
C ASN A 121 5.55 -11.99 -19.05
N LYS A 122 6.25 -10.99 -19.60
CA LYS A 122 7.68 -10.77 -19.39
C LYS A 122 7.98 -10.35 -17.95
N VAL A 123 7.15 -9.47 -17.37
CA VAL A 123 7.29 -9.06 -15.96
C VAL A 123 7.13 -10.27 -15.03
N LEU A 124 6.12 -11.11 -15.27
CA LEU A 124 5.84 -12.28 -14.45
C LEU A 124 6.72 -13.50 -14.77
N LYS A 125 7.58 -13.43 -15.79
CA LYS A 125 8.29 -14.61 -16.36
C LYS A 125 7.36 -15.81 -16.53
N ASN A 126 6.17 -15.58 -17.09
CA ASN A 126 5.11 -16.57 -17.28
C ASN A 126 4.57 -17.25 -16.00
N SER A 127 4.85 -16.71 -14.81
CA SER A 127 4.27 -17.19 -13.55
C SER A 127 2.77 -16.93 -13.46
N ASN A 128 2.08 -17.73 -12.65
CA ASN A 128 0.65 -17.64 -12.45
C ASN A 128 0.27 -16.29 -11.78
N PRO A 129 -0.54 -15.43 -12.42
CA PRO A 129 -0.93 -14.12 -11.87
C PRO A 129 -1.74 -14.20 -10.57
N THR A 130 -2.30 -15.37 -10.23
CA THR A 130 -3.13 -15.60 -9.04
C THR A 130 -2.33 -15.84 -7.76
N GLU A 131 -1.01 -16.03 -7.86
CA GLU A 131 -0.13 -16.46 -6.77
C GLU A 131 1.02 -15.47 -6.50
N VAL A 132 1.00 -14.31 -7.18
CA VAL A 132 2.10 -13.34 -7.18
C VAL A 132 1.64 -11.92 -6.88
N VAL A 133 2.56 -11.14 -6.30
CA VAL A 133 2.46 -9.69 -6.12
C VAL A 133 3.61 -9.00 -6.85
N ILE A 134 3.30 -7.91 -7.55
CA ILE A 134 4.29 -7.01 -8.13
C ILE A 134 4.52 -5.88 -7.12
N VAL A 135 5.71 -5.83 -6.56
CA VAL A 135 6.14 -4.81 -5.60
C VAL A 135 6.94 -3.75 -6.36
N MET A 136 6.49 -2.51 -6.28
CA MET A 136 7.18 -1.37 -6.88
C MET A 136 7.68 -0.46 -5.77
N GLN A 137 8.97 -0.14 -5.80
CA GLN A 137 9.61 0.70 -4.80
C GLN A 137 10.43 1.79 -5.51
N LEU A 138 10.33 3.03 -5.06
CA LEU A 138 11.20 4.11 -5.49
C LEU A 138 12.27 4.34 -4.42
N LYS A 139 13.52 4.13 -4.78
CA LYS A 139 14.70 4.34 -3.94
C LYS A 139 15.37 5.67 -4.28
N MET A 140 15.70 6.46 -3.27
CA MET A 140 16.51 7.68 -3.37
C MET A 140 17.49 7.71 -2.22
N ASN A 141 18.79 7.95 -2.50
CA ASN A 141 19.86 8.03 -1.49
C ASN A 141 19.81 6.84 -0.51
N GLU A 142 19.84 5.63 -1.05
CA GLU A 142 19.74 4.36 -0.31
C GLU A 142 18.43 4.10 0.47
N LYS A 143 17.48 5.03 0.47
CA LYS A 143 16.21 4.91 1.18
C LYS A 143 15.03 4.66 0.23
N ILE A 144 14.16 3.71 0.57
CA ILE A 144 12.85 3.59 -0.09
C ILE A 144 11.97 4.75 0.36
N ILE A 145 11.52 5.56 -0.60
CA ILE A 145 10.71 6.76 -0.34
C ILE A 145 9.25 6.62 -0.78
N ALA A 146 8.93 5.63 -1.61
CA ALA A 146 7.57 5.30 -2.00
C ALA A 146 7.48 3.82 -2.36
N THR A 147 6.37 3.18 -1.98
CA THR A 147 6.10 1.76 -2.27
C THR A 147 4.67 1.61 -2.75
N ASN A 148 4.43 0.71 -3.70
CA ASN A 148 3.08 0.34 -4.11
C ASN A 148 3.03 -1.09 -4.64
N ASN A 149 1.98 -1.82 -4.26
CA ASN A 149 1.79 -3.22 -4.61
C ASN A 149 0.67 -3.37 -5.65
N ILE A 150 0.94 -4.13 -6.71
CA ILE A 150 -0.05 -4.51 -7.72
C ILE A 150 -0.25 -6.01 -7.70
N TYR A 151 -1.52 -6.40 -7.70
CA TYR A 151 -1.93 -7.79 -7.85
C TYR A 151 -2.46 -8.00 -9.27
N PRO A 152 -1.82 -8.87 -10.09
CA PRO A 152 -2.24 -9.08 -11.47
C PRO A 152 -3.61 -9.73 -11.62
N ALA A 153 -4.00 -10.60 -10.68
CA ALA A 153 -5.32 -11.25 -10.65
C ALA A 153 -6.36 -10.46 -9.84
N LYS A 154 -7.65 -10.67 -10.15
CA LYS A 154 -8.74 -10.07 -9.38
C LYS A 154 -8.74 -10.60 -7.94
N PRO A 155 -9.17 -9.82 -6.93
CA PRO A 155 -9.13 -10.24 -5.53
C PRO A 155 -9.74 -11.63 -5.25
N LYS A 156 -10.84 -11.99 -5.92
CA LYS A 156 -11.50 -13.29 -5.74
C LYS A 156 -10.67 -14.47 -6.29
N GLU A 157 -9.90 -14.24 -7.35
CA GLU A 157 -9.07 -15.25 -8.03
C GLU A 157 -7.71 -15.46 -7.34
N GLN A 158 -7.29 -14.53 -6.49
CA GLN A 158 -6.02 -14.65 -5.78
C GLN A 158 -6.04 -15.79 -4.77
N LYS A 159 -5.08 -16.70 -4.89
CA LYS A 159 -4.82 -17.81 -3.97
C LYS A 159 -4.01 -17.33 -2.77
N LEU A 160 -4.61 -16.42 -1.99
CA LEU A 160 -3.96 -15.87 -0.81
C LEU A 160 -3.71 -17.00 0.21
N PRO A 161 -2.50 -17.09 0.79
CA PRO A 161 -2.21 -18.08 1.80
C PRO A 161 -2.94 -17.76 3.12
N LYS A 162 -3.32 -18.81 3.84
CA LYS A 162 -3.56 -18.72 5.28
C LYS A 162 -2.22 -18.68 5.99
N THR A 163 -2.04 -17.72 6.88
CA THR A 163 -0.80 -17.50 7.63
C THR A 163 -1.15 -16.83 8.95
N ASP A 164 -0.33 -17.10 9.96
CA ASP A 164 -0.40 -16.42 11.24
C ASP A 164 0.54 -15.21 11.21
N THR A 165 0.11 -14.13 11.87
CA THR A 165 0.94 -12.94 12.05
C THR A 165 1.63 -12.98 13.40
N GLN A 166 2.91 -12.68 13.44
CA GLN A 166 3.64 -12.50 14.69
C GLN A 166 3.57 -11.04 15.10
N LEU A 167 3.29 -10.80 16.39
CA LEU A 167 3.15 -9.48 16.97
C LEU A 167 4.15 -9.28 18.10
N SER A 168 4.74 -8.10 18.16
CA SER A 168 5.41 -7.63 19.36
C SER A 168 5.09 -6.16 19.60
N VAL A 169 4.93 -5.80 20.87
CA VAL A 169 4.64 -4.44 21.31
C VAL A 169 5.81 -3.95 22.14
N SER A 170 6.25 -2.72 21.89
CA SER A 170 7.31 -2.08 22.66
C SER A 170 6.99 -0.60 22.87
N THR A 171 7.52 -0.01 23.93
CA THR A 171 7.46 1.44 24.14
C THR A 171 8.80 2.05 23.74
N LYS A 172 8.81 2.99 22.79
CA LYS A 172 9.99 3.75 22.38
C LYS A 172 9.70 5.24 22.48
N ASN A 173 10.51 5.98 23.25
CA ASN A 173 10.35 7.42 23.46
C ASN A 173 8.92 7.81 23.90
N GLY A 174 8.32 7.03 24.80
CA GLY A 174 6.95 7.26 25.29
C GLY A 174 5.83 6.87 24.33
N LYS A 175 6.15 6.32 23.14
CA LYS A 175 5.18 5.88 22.12
C LYS A 175 5.07 4.36 22.07
N THR A 176 3.86 3.85 21.92
CA THR A 176 3.61 2.42 21.70
C THR A 176 3.87 2.07 20.23
N VAL A 177 4.85 1.21 19.99
CA VAL A 177 5.23 0.70 18.67
C VAL A 177 4.85 -0.78 18.60
N VAL A 178 4.07 -1.12 17.60
CA VAL A 178 3.65 -2.48 17.27
C VAL A 178 4.44 -2.94 16.04
N LEU A 179 5.15 -4.05 16.17
CA LEU A 179 5.79 -4.74 15.07
C LEU A 179 4.90 -5.92 14.67
N VAL A 180 4.60 -6.02 13.39
CA VAL A 180 3.81 -7.11 12.81
C VAL A 180 4.61 -7.75 11.69
N SER A 181 4.75 -9.05 11.69
CA SER A 181 5.43 -9.81 10.65
C SER A 181 4.65 -11.06 10.24
N SER A 182 5.01 -11.63 9.09
CA SER A 182 4.43 -12.87 8.59
C SER A 182 5.44 -13.60 7.70
N ASP A 183 5.39 -14.93 7.70
CA ASP A 183 6.21 -15.79 6.83
C ASP A 183 5.77 -15.74 5.36
N LYS A 184 4.48 -15.44 5.12
CA LYS A 184 3.85 -15.37 3.81
C LYS A 184 3.21 -14.00 3.63
N LEU A 185 2.61 -13.77 2.47
CA LEU A 185 1.87 -12.53 2.23
C LEU A 185 0.63 -12.47 3.15
N ALA A 186 0.62 -11.50 4.07
CA ALA A 186 -0.60 -11.08 4.77
C ALA A 186 -1.16 -9.82 4.10
N ARG A 187 -2.25 -9.97 3.33
CA ARG A 187 -2.81 -8.90 2.49
C ARG A 187 -3.89 -8.10 3.21
N ALA A 188 -3.78 -6.76 3.18
CA ALA A 188 -4.68 -5.81 3.84
C ALA A 188 -4.91 -6.13 5.32
N VAL A 189 -3.82 -6.26 6.05
CA VAL A 189 -3.75 -6.44 7.50
C VAL A 189 -4.45 -5.28 8.20
N TYR A 190 -5.49 -5.61 8.95
CA TYR A 190 -6.25 -4.75 9.82
C TYR A 190 -5.87 -5.05 11.27
N LEU A 191 -5.32 -4.04 11.95
CA LEU A 191 -5.07 -4.05 13.37
C LEU A 191 -6.21 -3.37 14.10
N ASN A 192 -6.72 -4.01 15.15
CA ASN A 192 -7.82 -3.50 15.96
C ASN A 192 -7.55 -3.76 17.44
N VAL A 193 -7.73 -2.74 18.27
CA VAL A 193 -7.70 -2.88 19.72
C VAL A 193 -9.15 -2.72 20.20
N PRO A 194 -9.78 -3.78 20.74
CA PRO A 194 -11.14 -3.70 21.25
C PRO A 194 -11.30 -2.56 22.25
N ASN A 195 -12.41 -1.82 22.16
CA ASN A 195 -12.74 -0.69 23.05
C ASN A 195 -11.72 0.46 23.07
N CYS A 196 -10.82 0.52 22.09
CA CYS A 196 -9.90 1.64 21.90
C CYS A 196 -10.41 2.57 20.79
N ASN A 197 -10.34 3.88 21.03
CA ASN A 197 -10.73 4.90 20.04
C ASN A 197 -9.54 5.47 19.27
N GLU A 198 -8.34 4.98 19.55
CA GLU A 198 -7.11 5.49 18.98
C GLU A 198 -6.76 4.91 17.61
N PHE A 199 -5.82 5.56 16.92
CA PHE A 199 -5.42 5.21 15.57
C PHE A 199 -3.98 4.70 15.50
N PHE A 200 -3.79 3.69 14.66
CA PHE A 200 -2.46 3.30 14.22
C PHE A 200 -1.93 4.31 13.20
N SER A 201 -0.62 4.55 13.20
CA SER A 201 0.05 5.42 12.23
C SER A 201 -0.13 4.92 10.79
N ASP A 202 -0.33 3.62 10.64
CA ASP A 202 -0.74 2.96 9.41
C ASP A 202 -1.63 1.74 9.73
N ASN A 203 -2.54 1.39 8.83
CA ASN A 203 -3.44 0.24 8.97
C ASN A 203 -3.94 -0.19 7.58
N TYR A 204 -4.54 -1.38 7.46
CA TYR A 204 -4.98 -1.94 6.18
C TYR A 204 -3.86 -2.09 5.13
N PHE A 205 -2.62 -2.33 5.59
CA PHE A 205 -1.43 -2.48 4.76
C PHE A 205 -1.15 -3.96 4.42
N ASP A 206 -0.28 -4.20 3.45
CA ASP A 206 0.21 -5.55 3.17
C ASP A 206 1.50 -5.80 3.96
N ILE A 207 1.67 -7.01 4.51
CA ILE A 207 2.96 -7.50 4.99
C ILE A 207 3.48 -8.47 3.92
N LEU A 208 4.57 -8.11 3.26
CA LEU A 208 5.22 -9.00 2.30
C LEU A 208 5.91 -10.15 3.04
N PRO A 209 6.11 -11.31 2.37
CA PRO A 209 6.73 -12.48 3.02
C PRO A 209 8.07 -12.13 3.68
N HIS A 210 8.23 -12.55 4.94
CA HIS A 210 9.42 -12.33 5.77
C HIS A 210 9.74 -10.86 6.06
N GLU A 211 8.82 -9.92 5.79
CA GLU A 211 8.97 -8.53 6.19
C GLU A 211 8.32 -8.26 7.54
N THR A 212 8.84 -7.24 8.23
CA THR A 212 8.27 -6.71 9.47
C THR A 212 7.84 -5.27 9.24
N VAL A 213 6.58 -4.97 9.55
CA VAL A 213 6.03 -3.62 9.49
C VAL A 213 5.94 -3.06 10.91
N ALA A 214 6.44 -1.85 11.11
CA ALA A 214 6.33 -1.12 12.36
C ALA A 214 5.26 -0.05 12.26
N VAL A 215 4.31 -0.04 13.19
CA VAL A 215 3.27 0.98 13.31
C VAL A 215 3.20 1.53 14.73
N GLU A 216 2.98 2.83 14.85
CA GLU A 216 2.77 3.50 16.14
C GLU A 216 1.27 3.50 16.45
N LEU A 217 0.89 3.07 17.65
CA LEU A 217 -0.44 3.35 18.19
C LEU A 217 -0.39 4.74 18.84
N LYS A 218 -1.19 5.68 18.31
CA LYS A 218 -1.26 7.04 18.84
C LYS A 218 -2.18 7.10 20.05
N GLY A 219 -1.90 7.98 21.01
CA GLY A 219 -2.83 8.32 22.11
C GLY A 219 -3.12 7.25 23.18
N ALA A 220 -2.84 5.97 22.92
CA ALA A 220 -2.97 4.88 23.89
C ALA A 220 -1.65 4.18 24.16
N LYS A 221 -1.53 3.64 25.38
CA LYS A 221 -0.48 2.70 25.75
C LYS A 221 -1.06 1.30 25.82
N ILE A 222 -0.42 0.37 25.12
CA ILE A 222 -0.69 -1.06 25.21
C ILE A 222 0.60 -1.73 25.63
N ASN A 223 0.48 -2.61 26.62
CA ASN A 223 1.62 -3.34 27.18
C ASN A 223 1.64 -4.80 26.69
N ASP A 224 0.50 -5.35 26.25
CA ASP A 224 0.40 -6.73 25.78
C ASP A 224 -0.07 -6.79 24.32
N ALA A 225 0.62 -7.60 23.52
CA ALA A 225 0.22 -7.88 22.14
C ALA A 225 -1.13 -8.59 22.05
N SER A 226 -1.55 -9.31 23.09
CA SER A 226 -2.83 -10.03 23.15
C SER A 226 -4.06 -9.11 23.04
N ASP A 227 -3.91 -7.82 23.37
CA ASP A 227 -4.95 -6.79 23.23
C ASP A 227 -5.20 -6.39 21.75
N ILE A 228 -4.30 -6.77 20.84
CA ILE A 228 -4.36 -6.41 19.43
C ILE A 228 -4.92 -7.58 18.62
N LYS A 229 -6.10 -7.40 18.06
CA LYS A 229 -6.68 -8.31 17.07
C LYS A 229 -6.15 -7.99 15.68
N VAL A 230 -5.64 -9.02 15.00
CA VAL A 230 -5.15 -8.92 13.63
C VAL A 230 -6.08 -9.68 12.69
N THR A 231 -6.43 -9.07 11.57
CA THR A 231 -7.24 -9.72 10.52
C THR A 231 -6.65 -9.37 9.16
N HIS A 232 -6.59 -10.33 8.24
CA HIS A 232 -6.16 -10.08 6.86
C HIS A 232 -6.98 -10.93 5.89
N LEU A 233 -6.97 -10.57 4.62
CA LEU A 233 -7.83 -11.19 3.60
C LEU A 233 -7.57 -12.68 3.37
N GLY A 234 -6.37 -13.17 3.69
CA GLY A 234 -6.02 -14.60 3.61
C GLY A 234 -6.81 -15.46 4.61
N ASN A 235 -7.09 -14.93 5.79
CA ASN A 235 -7.80 -15.67 6.86
C ASN A 235 -9.32 -15.48 6.81
N LEU A 236 -9.82 -14.59 5.95
CA LEU A 236 -11.25 -14.35 5.73
C LEU A 236 -11.83 -15.17 4.57
N LYS A 237 -10.99 -15.90 3.82
CA LYS A 237 -11.39 -16.81 2.74
C LYS A 237 -11.39 -18.27 3.20
#